data_AF-E8WU18-F1
#
_entry.id   AF-E8WU18-F1
#
_cell.length_a   1.000
_cell.length_b   1.000
_cell.length_c   1.000
_cell.angle_alpha   90.00
_cell.angle_beta   90.00
_cell.angle_gamma   90.00
#
_symmetry.space_group_name_H-M   'P 1'
#
loop_
_entity.id
_entity.type
_entity.pdbx_description
1 polymer ?
#
loop_
_entity_poly.entity_id
_entity_poly.type
_entity_poly.pdbx_seq_one_letter_code
_entity_poly.pdbx_strand_id
1 'polypeptide(L)'
;MTKLCIALFGYANAQTITTRPIAGAKWYMAQDICRLLGISNYSNAVNKPFRDQTFTLIDAERRYYSTSTSPGTSKRRLLMVNTSGLYKLIMQADPQVAGEIQEKARTLAGRNQLY
;
A
#
# COMPACT_ATOMS: atom_id res chain seq x y z
N MET A 1 3.15 6.30 -11.34
CA MET A 1 3.18 4.84 -11.63
C MET A 1 4.59 4.30 -11.41
N THR A 2 4.73 3.15 -10.73
CA THR A 2 6.05 2.56 -10.38
C THR A 2 6.23 1.19 -11.03
N LYS A 3 7.49 0.81 -11.34
CA LYS A 3 7.83 -0.54 -11.83
C LYS A 3 7.36 -1.64 -10.86
N LEU A 4 7.43 -1.35 -9.56
CA LEU A 4 6.96 -2.26 -8.51
C LEU A 4 5.45 -2.53 -8.61
N CYS A 5 4.62 -1.48 -8.76
CA CYS A 5 3.18 -1.66 -8.91
C CYS A 5 2.82 -2.44 -10.17
N ILE A 6 3.53 -2.24 -11.28
CA ILE A 6 3.31 -3.00 -12.52
C ILE A 6 3.63 -4.48 -12.30
N ALA A 7 4.75 -4.78 -11.63
CA ALA A 7 5.15 -6.16 -11.35
C ALA A 7 4.16 -6.88 -10.41
N LEU A 8 3.58 -6.17 -9.44
CA LEU A 8 2.64 -6.74 -8.48
C LEU A 8 1.22 -6.87 -9.03
N PHE A 9 0.66 -5.81 -9.61
CA PHE A 9 -0.75 -5.70 -9.96
C PHE A 9 -1.05 -5.78 -11.46
N GLY A 10 -0.02 -5.78 -12.31
CA GLY A 10 -0.16 -5.64 -13.76
C GLY A 10 -0.33 -4.18 -14.19
N TYR A 11 -0.15 -3.91 -15.48
CA TYR A 11 -0.11 -2.55 -16.03
C TYR A 11 -1.41 -1.77 -15.80
N ALA A 12 -2.56 -2.34 -16.14
CA ALA A 12 -3.86 -1.68 -16.01
C ALA A 12 -4.18 -1.28 -14.57
N ASN A 13 -4.03 -2.21 -13.62
CA ASN A 13 -4.29 -1.92 -12.21
C ASN A 13 -3.26 -0.96 -11.62
N ALA A 14 -1.99 -1.05 -12.01
CA ALA A 14 -0.93 -0.16 -11.55
C ALA A 14 -1.16 1.32 -11.93
N GLN A 15 -1.85 1.59 -13.04
CA GLN A 15 -2.25 2.96 -13.41
C GLN A 15 -3.27 3.56 -12.45
N THR A 16 -4.07 2.73 -11.78
CA THR A 16 -5.09 3.19 -10.83
C THR A 16 -4.54 3.47 -9.43
N ILE A 17 -3.26 3.19 -9.19
CA ILE A 17 -2.62 3.40 -7.88
C ILE A 17 -2.02 4.80 -7.84
N THR A 18 -2.58 5.64 -6.97
CA THR A 18 -2.05 6.97 -6.71
C THR A 18 -0.74 6.89 -5.95
N THR A 19 0.30 7.52 -6.48
CA THR A 19 1.64 7.55 -5.87
C THR A 19 2.10 8.98 -5.62
N ARG A 20 2.75 9.21 -4.47
CA ARG A 20 3.40 10.49 -4.14
C ARG A 20 4.84 10.27 -3.67
N PRO A 21 5.81 11.08 -4.13
CA PRO A 21 7.11 11.16 -3.49
C PRO A 21 6.97 11.90 -2.16
N ILE A 22 7.42 11.30 -1.06
CA ILE A 22 7.47 11.95 0.26
C ILE A 22 8.82 11.60 0.88
N ALA A 23 9.61 12.64 1.20
CA ALA A 23 10.96 12.50 1.76
C ALA A 23 11.87 11.56 0.95
N GLY A 24 11.87 11.70 -0.39
CA GLY A 24 12.68 10.87 -1.30
C GLY A 24 12.18 9.44 -1.51
N ALA A 25 11.24 8.96 -0.69
CA ALA A 25 10.63 7.64 -0.84
C ALA A 25 9.32 7.70 -1.64
N LYS A 26 8.96 6.57 -2.25
CA LYS A 26 7.68 6.38 -2.94
C LYS A 26 6.61 5.93 -1.95
N TRP A 27 5.49 6.65 -1.95
CA TRP A 27 4.32 6.34 -1.14
C TRP A 27 3.12 6.06 -2.04
N TYR A 28 2.27 5.15 -1.58
CA TYR A 28 1.11 4.61 -2.29
C TYR A 28 -0.14 4.92 -1.50
N MET A 29 -1.23 5.32 -2.16
CA MET A 29 -2.49 5.54 -1.48
C MET A 29 -3.07 4.21 -0.97
N ALA A 30 -3.29 4.10 0.34
CA ALA A 30 -3.74 2.87 0.95
C ALA A 30 -5.11 2.41 0.42
N GLN A 31 -5.99 3.37 0.12
CA GLN A 31 -7.31 3.10 -0.45
C GLN A 31 -7.22 2.38 -1.79
N ASP A 32 -6.36 2.83 -2.71
CA ASP A 32 -6.20 2.23 -4.04
C ASP A 32 -5.68 0.79 -3.94
N ILE A 33 -4.70 0.58 -3.05
CA ILE A 33 -4.13 -0.75 -2.78
C ILE A 33 -5.18 -1.67 -2.18
N CYS A 34 -5.85 -1.24 -1.11
CA CYS A 34 -6.87 -2.05 -0.44
C CYS A 34 -8.01 -2.43 -1.38
N ARG A 35 -8.43 -1.52 -2.27
CA ARG A 35 -9.44 -1.80 -3.30
C ARG A 35 -9.00 -2.94 -4.22
N LEU A 36 -7.75 -2.95 -4.68
CA LEU A 36 -7.21 -4.01 -5.54
C LEU A 36 -7.04 -5.34 -4.80
N LEU A 37 -6.91 -5.30 -3.46
CA LEU A 37 -6.77 -6.47 -2.61
C LEU A 37 -8.11 -7.00 -2.05
N GLY A 38 -9.24 -6.39 -2.41
CA GLY A 38 -10.55 -6.74 -1.85
C GLY A 38 -10.76 -6.33 -0.39
N ILE A 39 -9.87 -5.49 0.17
CA ILE A 39 -9.95 -5.00 1.55
C ILE A 39 -10.92 -3.83 1.60
N SER A 40 -12.10 -4.04 2.20
CA SER A 40 -13.17 -3.04 2.24
C SER A 40 -12.86 -1.83 3.15
N ASN A 41 -12.21 -2.07 4.31
CA ASN A 41 -11.90 -1.02 5.27
C ASN A 41 -10.40 -0.74 5.33
N TYR A 42 -9.92 0.10 4.42
CA TYR A 42 -8.50 0.46 4.30
C TYR A 42 -7.95 1.14 5.57
N SER A 43 -8.77 1.92 6.27
CA SER A 43 -8.35 2.57 7.52
C SER A 43 -8.09 1.54 8.61
N ASN A 44 -8.97 0.54 8.72
CA ASN A 44 -8.80 -0.57 9.65
C ASN A 44 -7.53 -1.39 9.30
N ALA A 45 -7.35 -1.77 8.03
CA ALA A 45 -6.20 -2.55 7.59
C ALA A 45 -4.84 -1.88 7.86
N VAL A 46 -4.78 -0.55 7.74
CA VAL A 46 -3.55 0.20 8.02
C VAL A 46 -3.39 0.51 9.52
N ASN A 47 -4.49 0.64 10.27
CA ASN A 47 -4.44 1.13 11.65
C ASN A 47 -4.51 0.06 12.73
N LYS A 48 -5.12 -1.08 12.47
CA LYS A 48 -5.26 -2.15 13.48
C LYS A 48 -4.17 -3.21 13.33
N PRO A 49 -3.73 -3.79 14.45
CA PRO A 49 -2.89 -4.97 14.42
C PRO A 49 -3.62 -6.10 13.73
N PHE A 50 -2.92 -6.78 12.83
CA PHE A 50 -3.44 -7.98 12.18
C PHE A 50 -3.32 -9.16 13.15
N ARG A 51 -4.15 -10.20 12.95
CA ARG A 51 -4.21 -11.38 13.83
C ARG A 51 -2.83 -12.01 14.03
N ASP A 52 -2.04 -12.03 12.95
CA ASP A 52 -0.62 -12.32 12.97
C ASP A 52 0.14 -10.98 12.97
N GLN A 53 0.74 -10.63 14.11
CA GLN A 53 1.41 -9.34 14.30
C GLN A 53 2.53 -9.10 13.28
N THR A 54 3.02 -10.17 12.65
CA THR A 54 4.06 -10.17 11.61
C THR A 54 3.81 -9.16 10.49
N PHE A 55 2.55 -8.96 10.09
CA PHE A 55 2.19 -8.05 9.01
C PHE A 55 1.57 -6.73 9.48
N THR A 56 1.63 -6.41 10.77
CA THR A 56 1.12 -5.14 11.29
C THR A 56 1.99 -3.98 10.78
N LEU A 57 1.34 -2.93 10.26
CA LEU A 57 2.03 -1.73 9.81
C LEU A 57 2.50 -0.91 11.02
N ILE A 58 3.77 -0.49 11.00
CA ILE A 58 4.32 0.44 11.99
C ILE A 58 4.14 1.89 11.54
N ASP A 59 4.31 2.85 12.46
CA ASP A 59 4.12 4.27 12.16
C ASP A 59 5.04 4.78 11.05
N ALA A 60 6.24 4.22 10.89
CA ALA A 60 7.15 4.57 9.80
C ALA A 60 6.65 4.12 8.40
N GLU A 61 5.71 3.19 8.34
CA GLU A 61 5.19 2.58 7.11
C GLU A 61 3.91 3.21 6.61
N ARG A 62 3.28 4.06 7.43
CA ARG A 62 2.03 4.77 7.13
C ARG A 62 2.18 6.26 7.36
N ARG A 63 1.48 7.07 6.56
CA ARG A 63 1.49 8.52 6.72
C ARG A 63 0.17 9.13 6.26
N TYR A 64 -0.33 10.07 7.03
CA TYR A 64 -1.40 10.95 6.57
C TYR A 64 -0.78 12.07 5.73
N TYR A 65 -1.16 12.12 4.46
CA TYR A 65 -0.81 13.18 3.54
C TYR A 65 -2.01 14.13 3.39
N SER A 66 -1.83 15.40 3.71
CA SER A 66 -2.90 16.40 3.55
C SER A 66 -2.73 17.09 2.21
N THR A 67 -3.71 16.95 1.32
CA THR A 67 -3.81 17.80 0.13
C THR A 67 -4.60 19.04 0.50
N SER A 68 -3.96 20.21 0.49
CA SER A 68 -4.69 21.48 0.55
C SER A 68 -4.93 21.94 -0.88
N THR A 69 -6.19 21.99 -1.31
CA THR A 69 -6.56 22.46 -2.64
C THR A 69 -6.79 23.97 -2.70
N SER A 70 -7.10 24.63 -1.57
CA SER A 70 -7.22 26.09 -1.45
C SER A 70 -7.35 26.51 0.03
N PRO A 71 -6.99 27.77 0.39
CA PRO A 71 -7.31 28.34 1.69
C PRO A 71 -8.83 28.29 1.93
N GLY A 72 -9.27 27.70 3.05
CA GLY A 72 -10.69 27.60 3.43
C GLY A 72 -11.38 26.27 3.10
N THR A 73 -10.76 25.39 2.30
CA THR A 73 -11.28 24.02 2.06
C THR A 73 -10.80 23.05 3.15
N SER A 74 -11.69 22.17 3.61
CA SER A 74 -11.35 21.11 4.58
C SER A 74 -10.19 20.26 4.05
N LYS A 75 -9.12 20.14 4.84
CA LYS A 75 -7.93 19.36 4.50
C LYS A 75 -8.32 17.88 4.38
N ARG A 76 -8.38 17.35 3.16
CA ARG A 76 -8.59 15.91 2.95
C ARG A 76 -7.30 15.19 3.36
N ARG A 77 -7.38 14.44 4.47
CA ARG A 77 -6.29 13.56 4.92
C ARG A 77 -6.34 12.27 4.12
N LEU A 78 -5.33 12.05 3.30
CA LEU A 78 -5.14 10.82 2.52
C LEU A 78 -4.22 9.89 3.30
N LEU A 79 -4.62 8.64 3.47
CA LEU A 79 -3.78 7.63 4.11
C LEU A 79 -2.88 6.99 3.06
N MET A 80 -1.57 7.08 3.27
CA MET A 80 -0.57 6.54 2.38
C MET A 80 0.32 5.53 3.11
N VAL A 81 0.85 4.58 2.35
CA VAL A 81 1.82 3.59 2.83
C VAL A 81 3.08 3.63 1.99
N ASN A 82 4.23 3.32 2.59
CA ASN A 82 5.49 3.17 1.85
C ASN A 82 5.59 1.77 1.22
N THR A 83 6.73 1.44 0.62
CA THR A 83 6.96 0.12 0.01
C THR A 83 6.82 -1.04 1.01
N SER A 84 7.32 -0.90 2.24
CA SER A 84 7.20 -1.94 3.27
C SER A 84 5.74 -2.14 3.68
N GLY A 85 5.02 -1.03 3.92
CA GLY A 85 3.59 -1.07 4.24
C GLY A 85 2.74 -1.67 3.11
N LEU A 86 3.12 -1.44 1.85
CA LEU A 86 2.48 -2.09 0.69
C LEU A 86 2.60 -3.62 0.75
N TYR A 87 3.80 -4.15 1.00
CA TYR A 87 4.00 -5.60 1.13
C TYR A 87 3.20 -6.18 2.28
N LYS A 88 3.19 -5.51 3.43
CA LYS A 88 2.38 -5.93 4.58
C LYS A 88 0.89 -5.99 4.26
N LEU A 89 0.34 -4.96 3.62
CA LEU A 89 -1.07 -4.97 3.20
C LEU A 89 -1.39 -6.12 2.24
N ILE A 90 -0.49 -6.43 1.30
CA ILE A 90 -0.64 -7.57 0.39
C ILE A 90 -0.72 -8.89 1.18
N MET A 91 0.13 -9.06 2.19
CA MET A 91 0.14 -10.29 3.01
C MET A 91 -1.05 -10.38 3.97
N GLN A 92 -1.66 -9.27 4.36
CA GLN A 92 -2.90 -9.25 5.14
C GLN A 92 -4.15 -9.59 4.34
N ALA A 93 -4.10 -9.46 3.01
CA ALA A 93 -5.25 -9.70 2.16
C ALA A 93 -5.69 -11.17 2.15
N ASP A 94 -6.97 -11.41 1.84
CA ASP A 94 -7.49 -12.77 1.71
C ASP A 94 -6.77 -13.51 0.57
N PRO A 95 -6.13 -14.68 0.84
CA PRO A 95 -5.45 -15.46 -0.20
C PRO A 95 -6.37 -15.88 -1.35
N GLN A 96 -7.69 -16.03 -1.12
CA GLN A 96 -8.65 -16.35 -2.18
C GLN A 96 -8.80 -15.21 -3.19
N VAL A 97 -8.57 -13.97 -2.75
CA VAL A 97 -8.69 -12.77 -3.59
C VAL A 97 -7.32 -12.32 -4.12
N ALA A 98 -6.29 -12.35 -3.27
CA ALA A 98 -5.00 -11.75 -3.53
C ALA A 98 -3.84 -12.77 -3.65
N GLY A 99 -4.13 -14.08 -3.72
CA GLY A 99 -3.11 -15.13 -3.71
C GLY A 99 -2.02 -14.97 -4.77
N GLU A 100 -2.41 -14.64 -6.01
CA GLU A 100 -1.44 -14.40 -7.09
C GLU A 100 -0.52 -13.20 -6.79
N ILE A 101 -1.08 -12.13 -6.22
CA ILE A 101 -0.33 -10.93 -5.84
C ILE A 101 0.60 -11.23 -4.67
N GLN A 102 0.16 -12.04 -3.70
CA GLN A 102 0.97 -12.50 -2.58
C GLN A 102 2.16 -13.33 -3.04
N GLU A 103 1.96 -14.24 -4.01
CA GLU A 103 3.05 -15.04 -4.56
C GLU A 103 4.08 -14.18 -5.28
N LYS A 104 3.63 -13.28 -6.16
CA LYS A 104 4.50 -12.28 -6.80
C LYS A 104 5.26 -11.45 -5.77
N ALA A 105 4.59 -11.03 -4.70
CA ALA A 105 5.19 -10.26 -3.62
C ALA A 105 6.29 -11.04 -2.88
N ARG A 106 6.08 -12.34 -2.60
CA ARG A 106 7.10 -13.21 -1.99
C ARG A 106 8.32 -13.37 -2.90
N THR A 107 8.11 -13.62 -4.19
CA THR A 107 9.21 -13.74 -5.17
C THR A 107 10.02 -12.44 -5.28
N LEU A 108 9.35 -11.29 -5.31
CA LEU A 108 10.01 -9.99 -5.41
C LEU A 108 10.71 -9.57 -4.10
N ALA A 109 10.15 -9.93 -2.95
CA ALA A 109 10.78 -9.68 -1.65
C ALA A 109 12.06 -10.52 -1.49
N GLY A 110 12.02 -11.81 -1.84
CA GLY A 110 13.20 -12.68 -1.79
C GLY A 110 14.33 -12.23 -2.72
N ARG A 111 14.01 -11.60 -3.85
CA ARG A 111 15.01 -10.99 -4.76
C ARG A 111 15.66 -9.73 -4.19
N ASN A 112 14.97 -8.99 -3.32
CA ASN A 112 15.47 -7.75 -2.73
C ASN A 112 16.27 -7.95 -1.42
N GLN A 113 16.35 -9.18 -0.89
CA GLN A 113 17.19 -9.50 0.29
C GLN A 113 18.67 -9.82 -0.07
N LEU A 114 19.11 -9.55 -1.30
CA LEU A 114 20.48 -9.77 -1.77
C LEU A 114 21.35 -8.49 -1.84
N TYR A 115 20.98 -7.41 -1.14
CA TYR A 115 21.80 -6.20 -1.03
C TYR A 115 21.80 -5.64 0.39
#